data_AF-A0AAJ2I019-F1
#
_entry.id   AF-A0AAJ2I019-F1
#
_cell.length_a   1.000
_cell.length_b   1.000
_cell.length_c   1.000
_cell.angle_alpha   90.00
_cell.angle_beta   90.00
_cell.angle_gamma   90.00
#
_symmetry.space_group_name_H-M   'P 1'
#
loop_
_entity.id
_entity.type
_entity.pdbx_description
1 polymer ?
#
loop_
_entity_poly.entity_id
_entity_poly.type
_entity_poly.pdbx_seq_one_letter_code
_entity_poly.pdbx_strand_id
1 'polypeptide(L)'
;MSPTNGQRYVDTIATALSDLDPEHAAQFRENGDRYKEQLDEVRADLRERLDRVPANQRALLTCEGAFSYFARDAGPSEHYLWPVNSEQEAGPQELHSAIDTVPQNHVPAVFCESTVSDRQMQQVVEATAEVVTGSSDHSPRF
;
A
#
# COMPACT_ATOMS: atom_id res chain seq x y z
N MET A 1 -1.98 1.58 -5.60
CA MET A 1 -2.95 1.58 -4.48
C MET A 1 -3.37 3.00 -4.12
N SER A 2 -4.38 3.56 -4.80
CA SER A 2 -4.87 4.93 -4.54
C SER A 2 -6.37 4.97 -4.84
N PRO A 3 -7.25 5.25 -3.86
CA PRO A 3 -8.68 5.40 -4.12
C PRO A 3 -8.99 6.48 -5.16
N THR A 4 -8.22 7.58 -5.16
CA THR A 4 -8.33 8.66 -6.15
C THR A 4 -8.05 8.17 -7.57
N ASN A 5 -7.00 7.37 -7.76
CA ASN A 5 -6.75 6.75 -9.06
C ASN A 5 -7.82 5.70 -9.40
N GLY A 6 -8.33 4.96 -8.41
CA GLY A 6 -9.45 4.04 -8.56
C GLY A 6 -10.69 4.72 -9.15
N GLN A 7 -11.03 5.92 -8.69
CA GLN A 7 -12.14 6.69 -9.26
C GLN A 7 -11.95 7.00 -10.75
N ARG A 8 -10.72 7.32 -11.18
CA ARG A 8 -10.41 7.54 -12.61
C ARG A 8 -10.58 6.27 -13.44
N TYR A 9 -10.25 5.12 -12.86
CA TYR A 9 -10.43 3.82 -13.53
C TYR A 9 -11.93 3.56 -13.72
N VAL A 10 -12.74 3.86 -12.69
CA VAL A 10 -14.19 3.72 -12.75
C VAL A 10 -14.79 4.61 -13.85
N ASP A 11 -14.39 5.88 -13.90
CA ASP A 11 -14.83 6.81 -14.95
C ASP A 11 -14.46 6.29 -16.36
N THR A 12 -13.25 5.76 -16.51
CA THR A 12 -12.76 5.21 -17.77
C THR A 12 -13.55 3.96 -18.19
N ILE A 13 -13.81 3.04 -17.25
CA ILE A 13 -14.58 1.82 -17.48
C ILE A 13 -16.03 2.16 -17.83
N ALA A 14 -16.67 3.04 -17.07
CA ALA A 14 -18.06 3.44 -17.33
C ALA A 14 -18.21 4.11 -18.70
N THR A 15 -17.24 4.93 -19.09
CA THR A 15 -17.18 5.54 -20.44
C THR A 15 -17.04 4.47 -21.52
N ALA A 16 -16.03 3.60 -21.42
CA ALA A 16 -15.78 2.57 -22.41
C ALA A 16 -16.96 1.59 -22.57
N LEU A 17 -17.59 1.19 -21.46
CA LEU A 17 -18.78 0.34 -21.49
C LEU A 17 -19.98 1.05 -22.12
N SER A 18 -20.16 2.35 -21.84
CA SER A 18 -21.22 3.16 -22.45
C SER A 18 -21.04 3.31 -23.97
N ASP A 19 -19.80 3.41 -24.45
CA ASP A 19 -19.49 3.50 -25.88
C ASP A 19 -19.77 2.16 -26.60
N LEU A 20 -19.49 1.04 -25.93
CA LEU A 20 -19.72 -0.31 -26.46
C LEU A 20 -21.20 -0.71 -26.41
N ASP A 21 -21.93 -0.26 -25.39
CA ASP A 21 -23.34 -0.59 -25.17
C ASP A 21 -24.14 0.66 -24.75
N PRO A 22 -24.57 1.47 -25.73
CA PRO A 22 -25.28 2.73 -25.46
C PRO A 22 -26.63 2.56 -24.77
N GLU A 23 -27.29 1.40 -24.91
CA GLU A 23 -28.58 1.12 -24.27
C GLU A 23 -28.46 1.11 -22.74
N HIS A 24 -27.33 0.60 -22.23
CA HIS A 24 -27.04 0.50 -20.79
C HIS A 24 -26.17 1.64 -20.24
N ALA A 25 -25.83 2.64 -21.06
CA ALA A 25 -24.91 3.72 -20.68
C ALA A 25 -25.33 4.49 -19.42
N ALA A 26 -26.64 4.71 -19.21
CA ALA A 26 -27.14 5.37 -18.00
C ALA A 26 -26.87 4.53 -16.74
N GLN A 27 -27.04 3.20 -16.84
CA GLN A 27 -26.80 2.28 -15.73
C GLN A 27 -25.31 2.19 -15.39
N PHE A 28 -24.42 2.17 -16.38
CA PHE A 28 -22.97 2.18 -16.12
C PHE A 28 -22.53 3.45 -15.40
N ARG A 29 -23.05 4.61 -15.80
CA ARG A 29 -22.77 5.89 -15.13
C ARG A 29 -23.27 5.90 -13.69
N GLU A 30 -24.52 5.50 -13.46
CA GLU A 30 -25.09 5.46 -12.09
C GLU A 30 -24.31 4.50 -11.18
N ASN A 31 -23.96 3.32 -11.67
CA ASN A 31 -23.15 2.37 -10.91
C ASN A 31 -21.74 2.90 -10.66
N GLY A 32 -21.15 3.59 -11.64
CA GLY A 32 -19.85 4.24 -11.51
C GLY A 32 -19.86 5.30 -10.41
N ASP A 33 -20.85 6.19 -10.41
CA ASP A 33 -20.99 7.25 -9.40
C ASP A 33 -21.16 6.64 -8.00
N ARG A 34 -22.06 5.66 -7.85
CA ARG A 34 -22.27 4.95 -6.57
C ARG A 34 -21.00 4.27 -6.07
N TYR A 35 -20.22 3.66 -6.95
CA TYR A 35 -18.98 3.01 -6.56
C TYR A 35 -17.87 4.02 -6.21
N LYS A 36 -17.85 5.19 -6.85
CA LYS A 36 -16.93 6.28 -6.51
C LYS A 36 -17.20 6.86 -5.12
N GLU A 37 -18.45 6.92 -4.68
CA GLU A 37 -18.82 7.29 -3.31
C GLU A 37 -18.19 6.32 -2.29
N GLN A 38 -18.25 5.01 -2.56
CA GLN A 38 -17.59 4.00 -1.70
C GLN A 38 -16.06 4.18 -1.67
N LEU A 39 -15.44 4.56 -2.78
CA LEU A 39 -14.00 4.86 -2.83
C LEU A 39 -13.65 6.13 -2.04
N ASP A 40 -14.54 7.13 -2.01
CA ASP A 40 -14.38 8.33 -1.19
C ASP A 40 -14.46 7.99 0.30
N GLU A 41 -15.38 7.11 0.71
CA GLU A 41 -15.46 6.59 2.08
C GLU A 41 -14.18 5.89 2.51
N VAL A 42 -13.65 4.99 1.67
CA VAL A 42 -12.36 4.31 1.91
C VAL A 42 -11.22 5.32 2.04
N ARG A 43 -11.18 6.35 1.19
CA ARG A 43 -10.16 7.40 1.27
C ARG A 43 -10.26 8.19 2.58
N ALA A 44 -11.47 8.50 3.03
CA ALA A 44 -11.70 9.24 4.26
C ALA A 44 -11.29 8.41 5.48
N ASP A 45 -11.76 7.16 5.60
CA ASP A 45 -11.40 6.24 6.68
C ASP A 45 -9.87 6.00 6.73
N LEU A 46 -9.23 5.83 5.57
CA LEU A 46 -7.79 5.67 5.50
C LEU A 46 -7.03 6.87 6.09
N ARG A 47 -7.42 8.09 5.69
CA ARG A 47 -6.79 9.32 6.20
C ARG A 47 -7.01 9.48 7.69
N GLU A 48 -8.24 9.26 8.16
CA GLU A 48 -8.57 9.36 9.58
C GLU A 48 -7.72 8.39 10.43
N ARG A 49 -7.54 7.15 9.97
CA ARG A 49 -6.73 6.16 10.68
C ARG A 49 -5.25 6.53 10.70
N LEU A 50 -4.71 6.98 9.58
CA LEU A 50 -3.31 7.40 9.49
C LEU A 50 -3.03 8.68 10.28
N ASP A 51 -4.02 9.57 10.41
CA ASP A 51 -3.86 10.78 11.22
C ASP A 51 -3.68 10.49 12.72
N ARG A 52 -4.12 9.31 13.18
CA ARG A 52 -3.88 8.82 14.54
C ARG A 52 -2.45 8.29 14.75
N VAL A 53 -1.71 8.00 13.67
CA VAL A 53 -0.31 7.59 13.75
C VAL A 53 0.57 8.83 13.92
N PRO A 54 1.45 8.89 14.93
CA PRO A 54 2.39 10.00 15.10
C PRO A 54 3.19 10.26 13.83
N ALA A 55 3.36 11.53 13.44
CA ALA A 55 4.01 11.89 12.17
C ALA A 55 5.41 11.29 12.02
N ASN A 56 6.17 11.18 13.12
CA ASN A 56 7.50 10.58 13.15
C ASN A 56 7.49 9.03 13.06
N GLN A 57 6.33 8.39 13.07
CA GLN A 57 6.15 6.93 12.93
C GLN A 57 5.41 6.57 11.63
N ARG A 58 5.11 7.55 10.76
CA ARG A 58 4.46 7.33 9.46
C ARG A 58 5.49 6.86 8.43
N ALA A 59 6.07 5.71 8.67
CA ALA A 59 6.97 5.04 7.75
C ALA A 59 6.46 3.62 7.48
N LEU A 60 6.48 3.22 6.21
CA LEU A 60 6.04 1.92 5.73
C LEU A 60 7.24 1.20 5.11
N LEU A 61 7.63 0.07 5.68
CA LEU A 61 8.64 -0.83 5.10
C LEU A 61 7.98 -2.11 4.60
N THR A 62 8.02 -2.33 3.28
CA THR A 62 7.46 -3.50 2.61
C THR A 62 8.52 -4.40 1.94
N CYS A 63 8.13 -5.59 1.51
CA CYS A 63 8.99 -6.43 0.67
C CYS A 63 9.17 -5.77 -0.72
N GLU A 64 8.09 -5.55 -1.46
CA GLU A 64 8.12 -4.87 -2.77
C GLU A 64 7.68 -3.39 -2.65
N GLY A 65 8.27 -2.51 -3.48
CA GLY A 65 7.90 -1.08 -3.58
C GLY A 65 6.57 -0.79 -4.29
N ALA A 66 5.50 -1.51 -3.95
CA ALA A 66 4.20 -1.46 -4.63
C ALA A 66 3.25 -0.35 -4.13
N PHE A 67 3.68 0.45 -3.15
CA PHE A 67 2.82 1.33 -2.36
C PHE A 67 3.06 2.83 -2.63
N SER A 68 3.82 3.19 -3.66
CA SER A 68 4.18 4.60 -3.92
C SER A 68 2.96 5.52 -4.11
N TYR A 69 1.89 5.03 -4.73
CA TYR A 69 0.64 5.79 -4.84
C TYR A 69 -0.07 5.98 -3.49
N PHE A 70 0.03 4.99 -2.60
CA PHE A 70 -0.51 5.08 -1.25
C PHE A 70 0.28 6.08 -0.42
N ALA A 71 1.62 5.96 -0.42
CA ALA A 71 2.52 6.88 0.26
C ALA A 71 2.30 8.33 -0.18
N ARG A 72 2.21 8.56 -1.50
CA ARG A 72 1.91 9.88 -2.08
C ARG A 72 0.58 10.46 -1.59
N ASP A 73 -0.49 9.65 -1.55
CA ASP A 73 -1.84 10.14 -1.29
C ASP A 73 -2.20 10.20 0.20
N ALA A 74 -1.50 9.42 1.03
CA ALA A 74 -1.84 9.18 2.43
C ALA A 74 -0.74 9.65 3.42
N GLY A 75 0.45 9.99 2.92
CA GLY A 75 1.52 10.66 3.67
C GLY A 75 2.65 9.84 4.30
N PRO A 76 2.61 8.50 4.45
CA PRO A 76 3.76 7.79 5.02
C PRO A 76 4.97 7.77 4.06
N SER A 77 6.18 7.75 4.61
CA SER A 77 7.39 7.49 3.82
C SER A 77 7.42 6.03 3.40
N GLU A 78 7.68 5.78 2.12
CA GLU A 78 7.78 4.43 1.57
C GLU A 78 9.23 3.95 1.61
N HIS A 79 9.41 2.74 2.12
CA HIS A 79 10.65 1.99 2.11
C HIS A 79 10.33 0.54 1.69
N TYR A 80 11.26 -0.11 1.02
CA TYR A 80 11.06 -1.47 0.56
C TYR A 80 12.39 -2.21 0.40
N LEU A 81 12.34 -3.54 0.38
CA LEU A 81 13.50 -4.37 0.11
C LEU A 81 13.89 -4.32 -1.38
N TRP A 82 12.94 -4.37 -2.31
CA TRP A 82 13.23 -4.26 -3.74
C TRP A 82 12.16 -3.45 -4.50
N PRO A 83 12.52 -2.81 -5.62
CA PRO A 83 11.57 -2.04 -6.42
C PRO A 83 10.60 -2.94 -7.18
N VAL A 84 9.46 -2.36 -7.58
CA VAL A 84 8.50 -3.05 -8.45
C VAL A 84 9.11 -3.52 -9.76
N ASN A 85 8.66 -4.69 -10.23
CA ASN A 85 9.14 -5.33 -11.46
C ASN A 85 10.63 -5.73 -11.44
N SER A 86 11.24 -5.86 -10.27
CA SER A 86 12.56 -6.49 -10.17
C SER A 86 12.46 -7.96 -10.58
N GLU A 87 13.41 -8.43 -11.40
CA GLU A 87 13.53 -9.85 -11.74
C GLU A 87 14.06 -10.70 -10.56
N GLN A 88 14.58 -10.04 -9.52
CA GLN A 88 15.19 -10.65 -8.35
C GLN A 88 14.65 -10.02 -7.07
N GLU A 89 14.42 -10.85 -6.05
CA GLU A 89 14.20 -10.40 -4.66
C GLU A 89 15.46 -9.67 -4.13
N ALA A 90 15.37 -9.08 -2.94
CA ALA A 90 16.46 -8.28 -2.39
C ALA A 90 17.78 -9.07 -2.26
N GLY A 91 18.89 -8.43 -2.62
CA GLY A 91 20.21 -8.93 -2.32
C GLY A 91 20.67 -8.55 -0.91
N PRO A 92 21.91 -8.91 -0.54
CA PRO A 92 22.48 -8.56 0.77
C PRO A 92 22.58 -7.05 1.02
N GLN A 93 22.79 -6.25 -0.02
CA GLN A 93 22.92 -4.79 0.11
C GLN A 93 21.56 -4.15 0.43
N GLU A 94 20.52 -4.58 -0.28
CA GLU A 94 19.15 -4.15 -0.06
C GLU A 94 18.66 -4.52 1.35
N LEU A 95 18.96 -5.75 1.80
CA LEU A 95 18.64 -6.18 3.16
C LEU A 95 19.35 -5.30 4.21
N HIS A 96 20.63 -5.00 4.02
CA HIS A 96 21.37 -4.14 4.93
C HIS A 96 20.80 -2.71 4.96
N SER A 97 20.46 -2.16 3.79
CA SER A 97 19.81 -0.84 3.69
C SER A 97 18.47 -0.80 4.42
N ALA A 98 17.70 -1.88 4.39
CA ALA A 98 16.43 -1.97 5.09
C ALA A 98 16.61 -2.06 6.62
N ILE A 99 17.62 -2.81 7.09
CA ILE A 99 18.00 -2.87 8.51
C ILE A 99 18.35 -1.47 9.03
N ASP A 100 19.14 -0.70 8.27
CA ASP A 100 19.52 0.66 8.65
C ASP A 100 18.35 1.66 8.62
N THR A 101 17.38 1.43 7.72
CA THR A 101 16.21 2.30 7.55
C THR A 101 15.30 2.30 8.78
N VAL A 102 15.16 1.16 9.46
CA VAL A 102 14.27 0.99 10.60
C VAL A 102 14.53 2.00 11.72
N PRO A 103 15.73 2.06 12.34
CA PRO A 103 16.00 3.02 13.41
C PRO A 103 16.07 4.46 12.89
N GLN A 104 16.54 4.69 11.65
CA GLN A 104 16.67 6.05 11.09
C GLN A 104 15.32 6.74 10.89
N ASN A 105 14.28 5.97 10.54
CA ASN A 105 12.96 6.50 10.21
C ASN A 105 11.91 6.15 11.28
N HIS A 106 12.33 5.59 12.42
CA HIS A 106 11.44 5.14 13.50
C HIS A 106 10.28 4.30 12.96
N VAL A 107 10.60 3.38 12.04
CA VAL A 107 9.62 2.47 11.43
C VAL A 107 8.98 1.67 12.56
N PRO A 108 7.65 1.68 12.75
CA PRO A 108 7.03 0.95 13.86
C PRO A 108 6.67 -0.50 13.50
N ALA A 109 6.48 -0.77 12.20
CA ALA A 109 6.06 -2.07 11.71
C ALA A 109 6.54 -2.32 10.28
N VAL A 110 6.72 -3.60 9.96
CA VAL A 110 7.12 -4.07 8.63
C VAL A 110 6.09 -5.04 8.08
N PHE A 111 5.90 -5.07 6.76
CA PHE A 111 4.91 -5.92 6.10
C PHE A 111 5.53 -6.63 4.89
N CYS A 112 5.07 -7.85 4.60
CA CYS A 112 5.35 -8.51 3.33
C CYS A 112 4.06 -9.07 2.74
N GLU A 113 3.95 -8.99 1.42
CA GLU A 113 2.82 -9.47 0.66
C GLU A 113 2.71 -11.00 0.78
N SER A 114 1.49 -11.54 0.80
CA SER A 114 1.26 -12.99 0.90
C SER A 114 1.78 -13.81 -0.28
N THR A 115 2.16 -13.15 -1.38
CA THR A 115 2.63 -13.78 -2.61
C THR A 115 4.16 -13.94 -2.66
N VAL A 116 4.89 -13.42 -1.67
CA VAL A 116 6.36 -13.47 -1.61
C VAL A 116 6.84 -14.06 -0.28
N SER A 117 8.08 -14.56 -0.24
CA SER A 117 8.65 -15.08 1.00
C SER A 117 8.96 -13.94 1.97
N ASP A 118 8.48 -14.04 3.21
CA ASP A 118 8.74 -13.05 4.27
C ASP A 118 10.11 -13.22 4.97
N ARG A 119 10.92 -14.21 4.56
CA ARG A 119 12.16 -14.59 5.23
C ARG A 119 13.14 -13.43 5.37
N GLN A 120 13.28 -12.61 4.34
CA GLN A 120 14.19 -11.46 4.36
C GLN A 120 13.69 -10.37 5.31
N MET A 121 12.38 -10.18 5.40
CA MET A 121 11.81 -9.21 6.33
C MET A 121 11.87 -9.69 7.79
N GLN A 122 11.77 -11.01 8.02
CA GLN A 122 12.06 -11.59 9.33
C GLN A 122 13.49 -11.29 9.77
N GLN A 123 14.47 -11.35 8.86
CA GLN A 123 15.86 -10.96 9.16
C GLN A 123 15.99 -9.48 9.54
N VAL A 124 15.22 -8.59 8.90
CA VAL A 124 15.18 -7.17 9.30
C VAL A 124 14.67 -7.01 10.73
N VAL A 125 13.61 -7.73 11.09
CA VAL A 125 13.01 -7.70 12.43
C VAL A 125 13.97 -8.24 13.48
N GLU A 126 14.60 -9.38 13.20
CA GLU A 126 15.59 -10.00 14.09
C GLU A 126 16.81 -9.10 14.33
N ALA A 127 17.26 -8.39 13.28
CA ALA A 127 18.44 -7.53 13.36
C ALA A 127 18.20 -6.22 14.12
N THR A 128 16.96 -5.73 14.15
CA THR A 128 16.63 -4.42 14.72
C THR A 128 16.00 -4.52 16.11
N ALA A 129 15.24 -5.59 16.40
CA ALA A 129 14.52 -5.80 17.65
C ALA A 129 13.57 -4.66 18.08
N GLU A 130 13.31 -3.70 17.19
CA GLU A 130 12.50 -2.48 17.43
C GLU A 130 11.16 -2.50 16.69
N VAL A 131 10.95 -3.45 15.76
CA VAL A 131 9.77 -3.49 14.88
C VAL A 131 8.96 -4.77 15.02
N VAL A 132 7.65 -4.64 14.85
CA VAL A 132 6.71 -5.77 14.85
C VAL A 132 6.37 -6.14 13.40
N THR A 133 6.22 -7.44 13.12
CA THR A 133 5.75 -7.92 11.81
C THR A 133 4.23 -7.84 11.72
N GLY A 134 3.73 -7.33 10.60
CA GLY A 134 2.34 -7.52 10.18
C GLY A 134 2.31 -8.44 8.96
N SER A 135 1.57 -9.54 9.04
CA SER A 135 1.28 -10.39 7.89
C SER A 135 -0.14 -10.12 7.41
N SER A 136 -0.37 -10.10 6.10
CA SER A 136 -1.73 -10.02 5.53
C SER A 136 -2.63 -11.20 5.93
N ASP A 137 -2.06 -12.28 6.50
CA ASP A 137 -2.77 -13.46 7.00
C ASP A 137 -2.86 -13.50 8.53
N HIS A 138 -2.17 -12.62 9.27
CA HIS A 138 -2.15 -12.63 10.72
C HIS A 138 -2.23 -11.20 11.27
N SER A 139 -3.36 -10.89 11.92
CA SER A 139 -3.54 -9.67 12.72
C SER A 139 -2.32 -9.43 13.61
N PRO A 140 -1.81 -8.19 13.70
CA PRO A 140 -0.69 -7.87 14.57
C PRO A 140 -1.04 -8.28 16.01
N ARG A 141 -0.18 -9.08 16.64
CA ARG A 141 -0.26 -9.30 18.08
C ARG A 141 0.35 -8.07 18.75
N PHE A 142 -0.54 -7.20 19.24
CA PHE A 142 -0.20 -6.16 20.22
C PHE A 142 0.13 -6.79 21.57
#